data_AF-E8UZ18-F1
#
_entry.id   AF-E8UZ18-F1
#
_cell.length_a   1.000
_cell.length_b   1.000
_cell.length_c   1.000
_cell.angle_alpha   90.00
_cell.angle_beta   90.00
_cell.angle_gamma   90.00
#
_symmetry.space_group_name_H-M   'P 1'
#
loop_
_entity.id
_entity.type
_entity.pdbx_description
1 polymer ?
#
loop_
_entity_poly.entity_id
_entity_poly.type
_entity_poly.pdbx_seq_one_letter_code
_entity_poly.pdbx_strand_id
1 'polypeptide(L)'
;MANLDRLLELVEDACTVDQIKGMLRIGLGNKNVKLSAESKDELVRTNLRGALNSHSIDIERVYEGLRDAEENSPQRIFYLRCPIKEVQQLLTLDYVRETILGKKASAEPNLDVKPNSLALSEIRPWGKHKPGDWVAKFYGHDVREVPTGEVIRESTSRILHVYAPEDYRYVLLARWNAPDLLEFRTPRDSANEQVDSWRRYLEKAVGIAIPLQRFTPWGLRKINQRLFEEKDKQGKLYKLGDAELEDEFHNKVRFQSHLPDTDLFGTAATGSAAKGMLDNNSYYNQQRVIWTKQPDQGFSSDISTLIGARRENEVVISRHQNSRGIDYVTRQLRAFSKG
;
A
#
# COMPACT_ATOMS: atom_id res chain seq x y z
N MET A 1 21.34 -2.03 -23.58
CA MET A 1 22.21 -1.69 -22.42
C MET A 1 21.59 -0.57 -21.57
N ALA A 2 21.26 0.61 -22.11
CA ALA A 2 20.65 1.70 -21.33
C ALA A 2 19.35 1.35 -20.56
N ASN A 3 18.48 0.51 -21.13
CA ASN A 3 17.22 0.10 -20.50
C ASN A 3 17.44 -0.81 -19.26
N LEU A 4 18.45 -1.70 -19.31
CA LEU A 4 18.79 -2.55 -18.17
C LEU A 4 19.35 -1.74 -17.00
N ASP A 5 20.19 -0.74 -17.28
CA ASP A 5 20.82 0.08 -16.25
C ASP A 5 19.77 0.89 -15.49
N ARG A 6 18.80 1.43 -16.25
CA ARG A 6 17.65 2.13 -15.68
C ARG A 6 16.75 1.20 -14.86
N LEU A 7 16.50 -0.01 -15.33
CA LEU A 7 15.75 -1.02 -14.57
C LEU A 7 16.44 -1.33 -13.23
N LEU A 8 17.76 -1.52 -13.25
CA LEU A 8 18.52 -1.83 -12.04
C LEU A 8 18.54 -0.66 -11.05
N GLU A 9 18.65 0.58 -11.52
CA GLU A 9 18.45 1.77 -10.67
C GLU A 9 17.08 1.74 -9.98
N LEU A 10 16.00 1.52 -10.73
CA LEU A 10 14.66 1.48 -10.17
C LEU A 10 14.47 0.32 -9.17
N VAL A 11 15.10 -0.83 -9.42
CA VAL A 11 15.11 -1.96 -8.47
C VAL A 11 15.87 -1.58 -7.20
N GLU A 12 17.01 -0.93 -7.34
CA GLU A 12 17.80 -0.42 -6.23
C GLU A 12 17.04 0.62 -5.41
N ASP A 13 16.22 1.46 -6.02
CA ASP A 13 15.44 2.47 -5.29
C ASP A 13 14.21 1.85 -4.61
N ALA A 14 13.42 1.09 -5.36
CA ALA A 14 12.08 0.67 -4.94
C ALA A 14 12.04 -0.65 -4.15
N CYS A 15 12.96 -1.58 -4.40
CA CYS A 15 12.89 -2.93 -3.83
C CYS A 15 13.64 -3.03 -2.50
N THR A 16 13.15 -3.85 -1.57
CA THR A 16 13.91 -4.24 -0.38
C THR A 16 14.94 -5.33 -0.71
N VAL A 17 15.95 -5.49 0.16
CA VAL A 17 16.96 -6.56 0.03
C VAL A 17 16.31 -7.94 -0.07
N ASP A 18 15.26 -8.20 0.71
CA ASP A 18 14.55 -9.49 0.70
C ASP A 18 13.80 -9.75 -0.61
N GLN A 19 13.28 -8.69 -1.26
CA GLN A 19 12.66 -8.81 -2.57
C GLN A 19 13.69 -9.11 -3.65
N ILE A 20 14.82 -8.40 -3.66
CA ILE A 20 15.91 -8.65 -4.61
C ILE A 20 16.43 -10.09 -4.45
N LYS A 21 16.66 -10.54 -3.21
CA LYS A 21 16.99 -11.94 -2.91
C LYS A 21 15.89 -12.90 -3.39
N GLY A 22 14.62 -12.52 -3.25
CA GLY A 22 13.48 -13.29 -3.76
C GLY A 22 13.49 -13.46 -5.27
N MET A 23 13.90 -12.44 -6.04
CA MET A 23 14.09 -12.52 -7.50
C MET A 23 15.24 -13.48 -7.84
N LEU A 24 16.38 -13.34 -7.15
CA LEU A 24 17.57 -14.17 -7.36
C LEU A 24 17.37 -15.65 -6.99
N ARG A 25 16.55 -15.95 -5.97
CA ARG A 25 16.35 -17.33 -5.47
C ARG A 25 15.95 -18.33 -6.54
N ILE A 26 15.29 -17.90 -7.60
CA ILE A 26 14.81 -18.80 -8.67
C ILE A 26 15.97 -19.36 -9.50
N GLY A 27 17.04 -18.58 -9.66
CA GLY A 27 18.26 -19.02 -10.34
C GLY A 27 19.26 -19.74 -9.44
N LEU A 28 18.89 -20.06 -8.19
CA LEU A 28 19.75 -20.80 -7.26
C LEU A 28 20.16 -22.15 -7.87
N GLY A 29 21.44 -22.48 -7.75
CA GLY A 29 22.05 -23.65 -8.39
C GLY A 29 22.89 -23.29 -9.61
N ASN A 30 22.70 -22.09 -10.18
CA ASN A 30 23.64 -21.54 -11.15
C ASN A 30 24.81 -20.85 -10.43
N LYS A 31 26.05 -21.08 -10.89
CA LYS A 31 27.27 -20.49 -10.32
C LYS A 31 27.27 -18.95 -10.36
N ASN A 32 26.48 -18.37 -11.26
CA ASN A 32 26.37 -16.92 -11.45
C ASN A 32 25.29 -16.27 -10.57
N VAL A 33 24.64 -17.02 -9.69
CA VAL A 33 23.59 -16.50 -8.79
C VAL A 33 24.08 -16.53 -7.35
N LYS A 34 24.21 -15.35 -6.74
CA LYS A 34 24.60 -15.16 -5.34
C LYS A 34 23.53 -14.38 -4.59
N LEU A 35 23.16 -14.85 -3.40
CA LEU A 35 22.17 -14.19 -2.54
C LEU A 35 22.80 -13.29 -1.47
N SER A 36 24.10 -13.41 -1.24
CA SER A 36 24.86 -12.61 -0.28
C SER A 36 25.62 -11.49 -1.01
N ALA A 37 25.62 -10.31 -0.42
CA ALA A 37 26.38 -9.14 -0.81
C ALA A 37 26.59 -8.27 0.44
N GLU A 38 27.65 -7.45 0.46
CA GLU A 38 27.95 -6.54 1.56
C GLU A 38 27.02 -5.33 1.57
N SER A 39 26.52 -4.94 0.39
CA SER A 39 25.60 -3.83 0.23
C SER A 39 24.42 -4.17 -0.69
N LYS A 40 23.37 -3.34 -0.64
CA LYS A 40 22.23 -3.43 -1.56
C LYS A 40 22.67 -3.13 -3.00
N ASP A 41 23.52 -2.13 -3.18
CA ASP A 41 24.12 -1.77 -4.47
C ASP A 41 24.84 -2.97 -5.10
N GLU A 42 25.71 -3.64 -4.33
CA GLU A 42 26.42 -4.83 -4.83
C GLU A 42 25.44 -5.97 -5.18
N LEU A 43 24.39 -6.16 -4.37
CA LEU A 43 23.35 -7.15 -4.65
C LEU A 43 22.64 -6.88 -5.99
N VAL A 44 22.47 -5.62 -6.37
CA VAL A 44 21.82 -5.22 -7.63
C VAL A 44 22.82 -5.18 -8.79
N ARG A 45 23.87 -4.36 -8.69
CA ARG A 45 24.81 -4.07 -9.77
C ARG A 45 25.73 -5.23 -10.12
N THR A 46 26.04 -6.09 -9.15
CA THR A 46 26.89 -7.26 -9.36
C THR A 46 26.05 -8.52 -9.48
N ASN A 47 25.29 -8.88 -8.45
CA ASN A 47 24.63 -10.19 -8.41
C ASN A 47 23.42 -10.27 -9.35
N LEU A 48 22.47 -9.31 -9.27
CA LEU A 48 21.28 -9.32 -10.13
C LEU A 48 21.63 -9.09 -11.60
N ARG A 49 22.50 -8.12 -11.89
CA ARG A 49 23.01 -7.90 -13.25
C ARG A 49 23.74 -9.12 -13.80
N GLY A 50 24.62 -9.74 -13.01
CA GLY A 50 25.35 -10.93 -13.41
C GLY A 50 24.42 -12.10 -13.75
N ALA A 51 23.40 -12.32 -12.93
CA ALA A 51 22.39 -13.34 -13.16
C ALA A 51 21.57 -13.11 -14.44
N LEU A 52 21.21 -11.86 -14.75
CA LEU A 52 20.53 -11.48 -16.01
C LEU A 52 21.44 -11.68 -17.22
N ASN A 53 22.68 -11.18 -17.16
CA ASN A 53 23.64 -11.30 -18.27
C ASN A 53 23.96 -12.76 -18.60
N SER A 54 23.99 -13.62 -17.58
CA SER A 54 24.20 -15.05 -17.78
C SER A 54 22.92 -15.83 -18.08
N HIS A 55 21.77 -15.16 -18.24
CA HIS A 55 20.45 -15.76 -18.45
C HIS A 55 20.06 -16.79 -17.37
N SER A 56 20.59 -16.64 -16.15
CA SER A 56 20.20 -17.47 -15.00
C SER A 56 18.81 -17.11 -14.46
N ILE A 57 18.37 -15.88 -14.74
CA ILE A 57 17.04 -15.36 -14.44
C ILE A 57 16.54 -14.59 -15.66
N ASP A 58 15.23 -14.59 -15.86
CA ASP A 58 14.55 -13.82 -16.90
C ASP A 58 14.37 -12.35 -16.48
N ILE A 59 14.52 -11.42 -17.42
CA ILE A 59 14.26 -10.00 -17.20
C ILE A 59 12.81 -9.73 -16.82
N GLU A 60 11.86 -10.51 -17.36
CA GLU A 60 10.44 -10.41 -17.01
C GLU A 60 10.22 -10.59 -15.51
N ARG A 61 11.03 -11.44 -14.87
CA ARG A 61 10.94 -11.65 -13.43
C ARG A 61 11.36 -10.43 -12.63
N VAL A 62 12.31 -9.66 -13.15
CA VAL A 62 12.77 -8.42 -12.54
C VAL A 62 11.73 -7.32 -12.71
N TYR A 63 11.06 -7.25 -13.87
CA TYR A 63 9.90 -6.37 -14.06
C TYR A 63 8.74 -6.72 -13.12
N GLU A 64 8.39 -8.00 -12.95
CA GLU A 64 7.38 -8.42 -11.97
C GLU A 64 7.78 -8.04 -10.54
N GLY A 65 9.06 -8.21 -10.19
CA GLY A 65 9.59 -7.88 -8.87
C GLY A 65 9.54 -6.38 -8.57
N LEU A 66 9.97 -5.55 -9.52
CA LEU A 66 9.86 -4.09 -9.43
C LEU A 66 8.40 -3.67 -9.30
N ARG A 67 7.52 -4.26 -10.11
CA ARG A 67 6.08 -3.98 -10.07
C ARG A 67 5.46 -4.29 -8.70
N ASP A 68 5.69 -5.48 -8.15
CA ASP A 68 5.18 -5.85 -6.82
C ASP A 68 5.73 -4.91 -5.74
N ALA A 69 6.99 -4.46 -5.87
CA ALA A 69 7.59 -3.52 -4.94
C ALA A 69 6.93 -2.13 -5.01
N GLU A 70 6.79 -1.55 -6.20
CA GLU A 70 6.19 -0.23 -6.37
C GLU A 70 4.72 -0.21 -5.87
N GLU A 71 3.96 -1.25 -6.18
CA GLU A 71 2.51 -1.35 -5.89
C GLU A 71 2.17 -1.66 -4.43
N ASN A 72 3.15 -2.20 -3.69
CA ASN A 72 2.97 -2.62 -2.31
C ASN A 72 3.93 -1.92 -1.33
N SER A 73 4.49 -0.78 -1.77
CA SER A 73 5.17 0.20 -0.95
C SER A 73 4.25 0.78 0.14
N PRO A 74 4.79 1.50 1.16
CA PRO A 74 3.96 2.17 2.16
C PRO A 74 2.91 3.07 1.52
N GLN A 75 1.65 2.84 1.86
CA GLN A 75 0.52 3.37 1.09
C GLN A 75 -0.69 3.66 1.96
N ARG A 76 -1.61 4.44 1.39
CA ARG A 76 -2.94 4.73 1.92
C ARG A 76 -3.93 4.12 0.93
N ILE A 77 -4.86 3.32 1.44
CA ILE A 77 -5.88 2.62 0.65
C ILE A 77 -7.25 3.18 1.04
N PHE A 78 -7.97 3.71 0.06
CA PHE A 78 -9.34 4.20 0.20
C PHE A 78 -10.29 3.19 -0.41
N TYR A 79 -11.21 2.69 0.40
CA TYR A 79 -12.17 1.67 -0.01
C TYR A 79 -13.53 2.28 -0.38
N LEU A 80 -14.03 1.92 -1.56
CA LEU A 80 -15.33 2.32 -2.07
C LEU A 80 -16.12 1.06 -2.40
N ARG A 81 -17.34 0.94 -1.89
CA ARG A 81 -18.21 -0.22 -2.11
C ARG A 81 -19.29 0.10 -3.13
N CYS A 82 -19.52 -0.80 -4.08
CA CYS A 82 -20.64 -0.73 -5.01
C CYS A 82 -21.73 -1.71 -4.56
N PRO A 83 -22.93 -1.23 -4.17
CA PRO A 83 -24.02 -2.12 -3.79
C PRO A 83 -24.84 -2.65 -4.99
N ILE A 84 -24.64 -2.09 -6.19
CA ILE A 84 -25.50 -2.31 -7.37
C ILE A 84 -24.91 -3.41 -8.26
N LYS A 85 -25.56 -4.58 -8.35
CA LYS A 85 -25.06 -5.76 -9.05
C LYS A 85 -24.81 -5.53 -10.54
N GLU A 86 -25.65 -4.73 -11.19
CA GLU A 86 -25.54 -4.41 -12.62
C GLU A 86 -24.24 -3.63 -12.89
N VAL A 87 -23.89 -2.70 -11.99
CA VAL A 87 -22.61 -1.97 -12.06
C VAL A 87 -21.45 -2.91 -11.79
N GLN A 88 -21.56 -3.81 -10.81
CA GLN A 88 -20.52 -4.79 -10.51
C GLN A 88 -20.21 -5.69 -11.72
N GLN A 89 -21.24 -6.12 -12.46
CA GLN A 89 -21.11 -6.96 -13.66
C GLN A 89 -20.51 -6.19 -14.85
N LEU A 90 -20.74 -4.88 -14.94
CA LEU A 90 -20.16 -4.04 -15.97
C LEU A 90 -18.64 -3.88 -15.81
N LEU A 91 -18.12 -3.90 -14.58
CA LEU A 91 -16.72 -3.61 -14.26
C LEU A 91 -15.77 -4.78 -14.55
N THR A 92 -15.89 -5.35 -15.75
CA THR A 92 -14.93 -6.33 -16.28
C THR A 92 -13.64 -5.63 -16.70
N LEU A 93 -12.55 -6.40 -16.73
CA LEU A 93 -11.26 -5.89 -17.20
C LEU A 93 -11.35 -5.34 -18.63
N ASP A 94 -12.03 -6.06 -19.53
CA ASP A 94 -12.11 -5.69 -20.94
C ASP A 94 -12.88 -4.38 -21.13
N TYR A 95 -14.03 -4.23 -20.46
CA TYR A 95 -14.81 -3.00 -20.50
C TYR A 95 -14.00 -1.79 -20.01
N VAL A 96 -13.35 -1.93 -18.85
CA VAL A 96 -12.57 -0.83 -18.25
C VAL A 96 -11.35 -0.49 -19.11
N ARG A 97 -10.65 -1.51 -19.62
CA ARG A 97 -9.49 -1.31 -20.50
C ARG A 97 -9.88 -0.62 -21.80
N GLU A 98 -10.93 -1.09 -22.47
CA GLU A 98 -11.42 -0.49 -23.72
C GLU A 98 -11.86 0.96 -23.53
N THR A 99 -12.58 1.23 -22.44
CA THR A 99 -13.12 2.58 -22.16
C THR A 99 -12.03 3.58 -21.78
N ILE A 100 -11.00 3.16 -21.03
CA ILE A 100 -9.96 4.08 -20.54
C ILE A 100 -8.79 4.20 -21.54
N LEU A 101 -8.28 3.09 -22.08
CA LEU A 101 -7.07 3.07 -22.93
C LEU A 101 -7.36 2.98 -24.43
N GLY A 102 -8.55 2.53 -24.83
CA GLY A 102 -8.79 2.08 -26.20
C GLY A 102 -7.86 0.93 -26.59
N LYS A 103 -7.52 0.80 -27.87
CA LYS A 103 -6.70 -0.31 -28.42
C LYS A 103 -5.20 -0.22 -28.14
N LYS A 104 -4.71 0.74 -27.35
CA LYS A 104 -3.27 0.97 -27.11
C LYS A 104 -2.92 0.72 -25.64
N ALA A 105 -2.66 -0.54 -25.29
CA ALA A 105 -2.11 -0.89 -23.98
C ALA A 105 -0.77 -1.59 -24.16
N SER A 106 0.27 -1.13 -23.45
CA SER A 106 1.48 -1.90 -23.20
C SER A 106 1.35 -2.62 -21.85
N ALA A 107 1.95 -3.81 -21.73
CA ALA A 107 1.94 -4.62 -20.53
C ALA A 107 3.19 -4.45 -19.65
N GLU A 108 4.17 -3.65 -20.08
CA GLU A 108 5.45 -3.47 -19.41
C GLU A 108 5.46 -2.24 -18.49
N PRO A 109 6.22 -2.27 -17.36
CA PRO A 109 6.42 -1.09 -16.51
C PRO A 109 7.03 0.06 -17.30
N ASN A 110 6.48 1.27 -17.15
CA ASN A 110 7.12 2.45 -17.73
C ASN A 110 8.35 2.86 -16.90
N LEU A 111 9.53 2.63 -17.47
CA LEU A 111 10.82 2.97 -16.86
C LEU A 111 11.13 4.47 -16.97
N ASP A 112 10.58 5.13 -18.00
CA ASP A 112 10.83 6.52 -18.33
C ASP A 112 9.58 7.37 -18.04
N VAL A 113 9.49 7.86 -16.81
CA VAL A 113 8.43 8.78 -16.41
C VAL A 113 9.00 10.19 -16.42
N LYS A 114 8.38 11.07 -17.20
CA LYS A 114 8.84 12.46 -17.31
C LYS A 114 8.65 13.17 -15.96
N PRO A 115 9.59 14.05 -15.54
CA PRO A 115 9.38 14.87 -14.36
C PRO A 115 8.09 15.69 -14.45
N ASN A 116 7.41 15.83 -13.31
CA ASN A 116 6.12 16.50 -13.16
C ASN A 116 5.03 15.95 -14.08
N SER A 117 5.06 14.64 -14.34
CA SER A 117 4.04 13.95 -15.12
C SER A 117 3.37 12.86 -14.30
N LEU A 118 2.09 12.63 -14.60
CA LEU A 118 1.29 11.55 -14.06
C LEU A 118 0.49 10.94 -15.21
N ALA A 119 0.79 9.69 -15.53
CA ALA A 119 0.24 9.02 -16.71
C ALA A 119 -0.24 7.61 -16.37
N LEU A 120 -1.36 7.23 -16.97
CA LEU A 120 -1.81 5.85 -16.99
C LEU A 120 -0.81 5.00 -17.77
N SER A 121 -0.39 3.89 -17.17
CA SER A 121 0.63 3.00 -17.74
C SER A 121 0.04 1.68 -18.18
N GLU A 122 -0.74 1.03 -17.31
CA GLU A 122 -1.25 -0.33 -17.56
C GLU A 122 -2.64 -0.52 -16.94
N ILE A 123 -3.47 -1.35 -17.60
CA ILE A 123 -4.68 -1.94 -17.03
C ILE A 123 -4.61 -3.44 -17.23
N ARG A 124 -4.58 -4.21 -16.14
CA ARG A 124 -4.28 -5.66 -16.18
C ARG A 124 -5.04 -6.44 -15.11
N PRO A 125 -5.13 -7.78 -15.22
CA PRO A 125 -5.59 -8.62 -14.12
C PRO A 125 -4.71 -8.38 -12.89
N TRP A 126 -5.31 -8.39 -11.69
CA TRP A 126 -4.56 -8.26 -10.44
C TRP A 126 -3.66 -9.48 -10.20
N GLY A 127 -4.16 -10.68 -10.45
CA GLY A 127 -3.41 -11.91 -10.32
C GLY A 127 -4.16 -13.15 -10.78
N LYS A 128 -3.43 -14.24 -11.04
CA LYS A 128 -3.98 -15.49 -11.61
C LYS A 128 -5.08 -16.15 -10.76
N HIS A 129 -5.09 -15.89 -9.45
CA HIS A 129 -6.05 -16.51 -8.51
C HIS A 129 -7.32 -15.68 -8.28
N LYS A 130 -7.43 -14.49 -8.88
CA LYS A 130 -8.59 -13.59 -8.76
C LYS A 130 -9.00 -13.08 -10.15
N PRO A 131 -9.65 -13.92 -10.97
CA PRO A 131 -9.91 -13.59 -12.37
C PRO A 131 -10.86 -12.39 -12.56
N GLY A 132 -11.68 -12.08 -11.56
CA GLY A 132 -12.55 -10.88 -11.57
C GLY A 132 -11.84 -9.60 -11.14
N ASP A 133 -10.63 -9.68 -10.58
CA ASP A 133 -9.90 -8.51 -10.09
C ASP A 133 -9.02 -7.93 -11.20
N TRP A 134 -9.01 -6.61 -11.29
CA TRP A 134 -8.12 -5.87 -12.18
C TRP A 134 -7.54 -4.65 -11.49
N VAL A 135 -6.45 -4.14 -12.04
CA VAL A 135 -5.77 -2.93 -11.57
C VAL A 135 -5.44 -2.02 -12.74
N ALA A 136 -5.69 -0.73 -12.56
CA ALA A 136 -5.19 0.36 -13.38
C ALA A 136 -4.06 1.06 -12.63
N LYS A 137 -2.87 1.11 -13.23
CA LYS A 137 -1.66 1.67 -12.63
C LYS A 137 -1.24 2.94 -13.32
N PHE A 138 -0.97 3.96 -12.52
CA PHE A 138 -0.50 5.26 -12.96
C PHE A 138 0.88 5.53 -12.38
N TYR A 139 1.80 5.95 -13.24
CA TYR A 139 3.12 6.40 -12.82
C TYR A 139 3.14 7.91 -12.70
N GLY A 140 3.59 8.37 -11.54
CA GLY A 140 3.84 9.77 -11.25
C GLY A 140 5.32 10.04 -11.00
N HIS A 141 5.72 11.27 -11.27
CA HIS A 141 7.03 11.78 -10.92
C HIS A 141 6.89 13.24 -10.50
N ASP A 142 7.27 13.55 -9.27
CA ASP A 142 7.35 14.92 -8.75
C ASP A 142 8.82 15.26 -8.49
N VAL A 143 9.15 16.55 -8.42
CA VAL A 143 10.43 17.01 -7.84
C VAL A 143 10.10 17.67 -6.50
N ARG A 144 10.74 17.23 -5.43
CA ARG A 144 10.44 17.68 -4.06
C ARG A 144 11.66 18.32 -3.44
N GLU A 145 11.46 19.37 -2.66
CA GLU A 145 12.52 19.92 -1.83
C GLU A 145 12.65 19.10 -0.54
N VAL A 146 13.78 18.42 -0.38
CA VAL A 146 14.08 17.59 0.78
C VAL A 146 15.21 18.23 1.57
N PRO A 147 15.10 18.33 2.92
CA PRO A 147 16.16 18.91 3.73
C PRO A 147 17.42 18.06 3.62
N THR A 148 18.56 18.68 3.32
CA THR A 148 19.85 17.98 3.16
C THR A 148 20.45 17.55 4.50
N GLY A 149 19.89 18.03 5.61
CA GLY A 149 20.48 17.91 6.95
C GLY A 149 21.56 18.96 7.23
N GLU A 150 21.97 19.72 6.22
CA GLU A 150 22.85 20.88 6.40
C GLU A 150 22.07 22.05 7.01
N VAL A 151 22.69 22.65 8.01
CA VAL A 151 22.11 23.71 8.81
C VAL A 151 23.13 24.85 8.92
N ILE A 152 22.77 26.03 8.41
CA ILE A 152 23.61 27.22 8.48
C ILE A 152 23.11 28.07 9.65
N ARG A 153 23.93 28.17 10.71
CA ARG A 153 23.65 29.07 11.84
C ARG A 153 24.19 30.46 11.53
N GLU A 154 23.30 31.39 11.18
CA GLU A 154 23.67 32.79 10.97
C GLU A 154 23.83 33.55 12.29
N SER A 155 23.11 33.16 13.34
CA SER A 155 23.22 33.74 14.68
C SER A 155 22.71 32.77 15.76
N THR A 156 22.75 33.18 17.02
CA THR A 156 22.14 32.43 18.15
C THR A 156 20.62 32.27 18.03
N SER A 157 19.94 33.11 17.25
CA SER A 157 18.48 33.07 17.08
C SER A 157 18.03 32.73 15.65
N ARG A 158 18.94 32.56 14.69
CA ARG A 158 18.60 32.28 13.29
C ARG A 158 19.37 31.08 12.75
N ILE A 159 18.58 30.10 12.31
CA ILE A 159 19.03 28.85 11.73
C ILE A 159 18.39 28.71 10.35
N LEU A 160 19.20 28.54 9.31
CA LEU A 160 18.74 28.24 7.96
C LEU A 160 18.90 26.74 7.70
N HIS A 161 17.87 26.13 7.15
CA HIS A 161 17.90 24.74 6.69
C HIS A 161 18.12 24.74 5.17
N VAL A 162 19.10 23.95 4.72
CA VAL A 162 19.36 23.78 3.29
C VAL A 162 18.47 22.67 2.76
N TYR A 163 17.85 22.93 1.61
CA TYR A 163 17.00 21.98 0.89
C TYR A 163 17.61 21.71 -0.48
N ALA A 164 17.46 20.49 -0.96
CA ALA A 164 17.84 20.11 -2.31
C ALA A 164 16.62 19.51 -3.04
N PRO A 165 16.49 19.74 -4.36
CA PRO A 165 15.50 19.05 -5.16
C PRO A 165 15.86 17.56 -5.24
N GLU A 166 14.89 16.70 -4.98
CA GLU A 166 14.98 15.25 -5.10
C GLU A 166 13.85 14.74 -5.99
N ASP A 167 14.18 13.85 -6.92
CA ASP A 167 13.23 13.23 -7.82
C ASP A 167 12.41 12.17 -7.06
N TYR A 168 11.09 12.34 -7.06
CA TYR A 168 10.16 11.46 -6.37
C TYR A 168 9.27 10.72 -7.37
N ARG A 169 9.64 9.49 -7.68
CA ARG A 169 8.81 8.56 -8.46
C ARG A 169 7.76 7.91 -7.54
N TYR A 170 6.52 7.87 -7.99
CA TYR A 170 5.43 7.23 -7.26
C TYR A 170 4.44 6.50 -8.17
N VAL A 171 3.65 5.62 -7.54
CA VAL A 171 2.61 4.85 -8.19
C VAL A 171 1.27 5.12 -7.52
N LEU A 172 0.26 5.37 -8.36
CA LEU A 172 -1.15 5.38 -7.94
C LEU A 172 -1.86 4.17 -8.54
N LEU A 173 -2.77 3.56 -7.78
CA LEU A 173 -3.56 2.41 -8.26
C LEU A 173 -5.04 2.65 -8.08
N ALA A 174 -5.81 2.27 -9.10
CA ALA A 174 -7.22 1.96 -8.96
C ALA A 174 -7.40 0.46 -9.17
N ARG A 175 -7.86 -0.25 -8.15
CA ARG A 175 -8.05 -1.70 -8.20
C ARG A 175 -9.50 -2.06 -7.96
N TRP A 176 -10.05 -2.86 -8.87
CA TRP A 176 -11.29 -3.57 -8.62
C TRP A 176 -10.99 -4.91 -7.94
N ASN A 177 -11.51 -5.04 -6.73
CA ASN A 177 -11.46 -6.25 -5.92
C ASN A 177 -12.87 -6.83 -5.91
N ALA A 178 -13.13 -7.72 -6.87
CA ALA A 178 -14.45 -8.22 -7.16
C ALA A 178 -15.10 -8.86 -5.90
N PRO A 179 -16.43 -8.87 -5.82
CA PRO A 179 -17.38 -8.30 -6.79
C PRO A 179 -17.81 -6.87 -6.48
N ASP A 180 -17.42 -6.27 -5.36
CA ASP A 180 -18.12 -5.08 -4.85
C ASP A 180 -17.20 -3.96 -4.33
N LEU A 181 -15.88 -4.09 -4.44
CA LEU A 181 -14.94 -3.17 -3.80
C LEU A 181 -13.99 -2.55 -4.81
N LEU A 182 -13.97 -1.23 -4.86
CA LEU A 182 -12.97 -0.43 -5.55
C LEU A 182 -11.98 0.13 -4.53
N GLU A 183 -10.70 0.00 -4.82
CA GLU A 183 -9.60 0.48 -3.99
C GLU A 183 -8.88 1.59 -4.74
N PHE A 184 -8.73 2.76 -4.12
CA PHE A 184 -7.77 3.77 -4.55
C PHE A 184 -6.57 3.72 -3.63
N ARG A 185 -5.40 3.48 -4.21
CA ARG A 185 -4.14 3.38 -3.47
C ARG A 185 -3.24 4.54 -3.86
N THR A 186 -2.76 5.25 -2.85
CA THR A 186 -1.80 6.34 -3.01
C THR A 186 -0.58 6.07 -2.15
N PRO A 187 0.59 6.65 -2.47
CA PRO A 187 1.73 6.63 -1.59
C PRO A 187 1.35 7.18 -0.22
N ARG A 188 2.08 6.72 0.80
CA ARG A 188 2.06 7.40 2.09
C ARG A 188 2.77 8.73 1.96
N ASP A 189 2.07 9.79 2.34
CA ASP A 189 2.61 11.15 2.40
C ASP A 189 2.12 11.83 3.67
N SER A 190 2.96 12.70 4.25
CA SER A 190 2.59 13.54 5.39
C SER A 190 1.71 14.70 4.96
N ALA A 191 1.85 15.17 3.71
CA ALA A 191 1.01 16.21 3.12
C ALA A 191 -0.36 15.65 2.74
N ASN A 192 -1.34 15.87 3.62
CA ASN A 192 -2.72 15.42 3.43
C ASN A 192 -3.37 15.97 2.15
N GLU A 193 -3.02 17.18 1.74
CA GLU A 193 -3.50 17.80 0.51
C GLU A 193 -3.01 17.05 -0.74
N GLN A 194 -1.76 16.58 -0.72
CA GLN A 194 -1.17 15.81 -1.80
C GLN A 194 -1.89 14.46 -1.95
N VAL A 195 -2.16 13.77 -0.84
CA VAL A 195 -2.92 12.51 -0.83
C VAL A 195 -4.32 12.72 -1.39
N ASP A 196 -5.01 13.79 -0.97
CA ASP A 196 -6.34 14.10 -1.52
C ASP A 196 -6.27 14.45 -3.02
N SER A 197 -5.21 15.12 -3.47
CA SER A 197 -4.96 15.43 -4.88
C SER A 197 -4.82 14.17 -5.73
N TRP A 198 -3.97 13.23 -5.30
CA TRP A 198 -3.80 11.94 -5.97
C TRP A 198 -5.09 11.12 -6.00
N ARG A 199 -5.85 11.11 -4.90
CA ARG A 199 -7.16 10.43 -4.85
C ARG A 199 -8.15 11.03 -5.85
N ARG A 200 -8.25 12.37 -5.92
CA ARG A 200 -9.10 13.06 -6.92
C ARG A 200 -8.66 12.80 -8.35
N TYR A 201 -7.34 12.70 -8.58
CA TYR A 201 -6.82 12.32 -9.89
C TYR A 201 -7.28 10.91 -10.27
N LEU A 202 -7.14 9.93 -9.38
CA LEU A 202 -7.62 8.56 -9.61
C LEU A 202 -9.12 8.55 -9.92
N GLU A 203 -9.92 9.24 -9.10
CA GLU A 203 -11.38 9.39 -9.31
C GLU A 203 -11.70 9.91 -10.72
N LYS A 204 -11.03 10.98 -11.15
CA LYS A 204 -11.24 11.57 -12.48
C LYS A 204 -10.79 10.62 -13.60
N ALA A 205 -9.63 9.98 -13.43
CA ALA A 205 -9.01 9.16 -14.47
C ALA A 205 -9.83 7.89 -14.75
N VAL A 206 -10.36 7.23 -13.72
CA VAL A 206 -11.19 6.03 -13.91
C VAL A 206 -12.67 6.34 -14.06
N GLY A 207 -13.11 7.54 -13.68
CA GLY A 207 -14.52 7.95 -13.69
C GLY A 207 -15.18 7.94 -15.09
N ILE A 208 -14.38 7.90 -16.17
CA ILE A 208 -14.88 7.73 -17.53
C ILE A 208 -15.49 6.33 -17.75
N ALA A 209 -14.94 5.30 -17.10
CA ALA A 209 -15.41 3.92 -17.19
C ALA A 209 -16.25 3.52 -15.97
N ILE A 210 -15.93 4.06 -14.80
CA ILE A 210 -16.53 3.66 -13.53
C ILE A 210 -17.54 4.74 -13.10
N PRO A 211 -18.83 4.40 -12.93
CA PRO A 211 -19.83 5.34 -12.43
C PRO A 211 -19.65 5.55 -10.92
N LEU A 212 -18.65 6.32 -10.50
CA LEU A 212 -18.26 6.51 -9.09
C LEU A 212 -19.38 7.05 -8.19
N GLN A 213 -20.36 7.76 -8.75
CA GLN A 213 -21.58 8.18 -8.06
C GLN A 213 -22.46 7.01 -7.57
N ARG A 214 -22.22 5.79 -8.07
CA ARG A 214 -22.86 4.54 -7.65
C ARG A 214 -22.07 3.80 -6.56
N PHE A 215 -21.01 4.40 -6.05
CA PHE A 215 -20.18 3.87 -4.98
C PHE A 215 -20.34 4.69 -3.71
N THR A 216 -20.16 4.05 -2.56
CA THR A 216 -20.11 4.72 -1.26
C THR A 216 -18.83 4.34 -0.52
N PRO A 217 -18.25 5.24 0.29
CA PRO A 217 -17.18 4.87 1.22
C PRO A 217 -17.53 3.63 2.03
N TRP A 218 -16.64 2.64 2.07
CA TRP A 218 -16.83 1.47 2.93
C TRP A 218 -16.42 1.84 4.36
N GLY A 219 -17.38 2.28 5.17
CA GLY A 219 -17.12 2.66 6.56
C GLY A 219 -16.58 1.50 7.39
N LEU A 220 -15.36 1.67 7.93
CA LEU A 220 -14.64 0.65 8.69
C LEU A 220 -14.85 0.76 10.21
N ARG A 221 -15.67 1.72 10.68
CA ARG A 221 -15.95 1.93 12.11
C ARG A 221 -16.51 0.67 12.79
N LYS A 222 -17.51 0.02 12.17
CA LYS A 222 -18.10 -1.23 12.67
C LYS A 222 -17.07 -2.37 12.72
N ILE A 223 -16.15 -2.41 11.77
CA ILE A 223 -15.07 -3.41 11.73
C ILE A 223 -14.12 -3.19 12.91
N ASN A 224 -13.74 -1.94 13.21
CA ASN A 224 -12.89 -1.63 14.37
C ASN A 224 -13.55 -2.06 15.68
N GLN A 225 -14.85 -1.79 15.85
CA GLN A 225 -15.59 -2.23 17.03
C GLN A 225 -15.57 -3.77 17.15
N ARG A 226 -15.86 -4.48 16.06
CA ARG A 226 -15.88 -5.94 16.06
C ARG A 226 -14.50 -6.56 16.33
N LEU A 227 -13.45 -5.96 15.79
CA LEU A 227 -12.06 -6.35 16.11
C LEU A 227 -11.80 -6.21 17.62
N PHE A 228 -12.30 -5.16 18.27
CA PHE A 228 -12.17 -5.03 19.72
C PHE A 228 -12.98 -6.08 20.50
N GLU A 229 -14.19 -6.38 20.06
CA GLU A 229 -15.07 -7.37 20.69
C GLU A 229 -14.54 -8.81 20.54
N GLU A 230 -13.90 -9.12 19.41
CA GLU A 230 -13.39 -10.46 19.12
C GLU A 230 -11.90 -10.68 19.48
N LYS A 231 -11.19 -9.64 19.94
CA LYS A 231 -9.72 -9.70 20.19
C LYS A 231 -9.27 -10.88 21.05
N ASP A 232 -10.02 -11.22 22.09
CA ASP A 232 -9.67 -12.28 23.04
C ASP A 232 -9.81 -13.67 22.41
N LYS A 233 -10.73 -13.82 21.45
CA LYS A 233 -10.93 -15.07 20.70
C LYS A 233 -9.97 -15.19 19.50
N GLN A 234 -9.57 -14.05 18.94
CA GLN A 234 -8.83 -13.95 17.68
C GLN A 234 -7.37 -13.50 17.87
N GLY A 235 -6.81 -13.52 19.08
CA GLY A 235 -5.45 -13.01 19.37
C GLY A 235 -4.31 -13.68 18.59
N LYS A 236 -4.57 -14.83 17.93
CA LYS A 236 -3.63 -15.45 16.97
C LYS A 236 -3.62 -14.78 15.59
N LEU A 237 -4.71 -14.11 15.21
CA LEU A 237 -4.87 -13.45 13.91
C LEU A 237 -4.37 -12.01 13.93
N TYR A 238 -4.59 -11.29 15.03
CA TYR A 238 -4.17 -9.90 15.17
C TYR A 238 -4.00 -9.48 16.63
N LYS A 239 -3.35 -8.34 16.80
CA LYS A 239 -3.26 -7.56 18.05
C LYS A 239 -3.76 -6.15 17.79
N LEU A 240 -4.22 -5.48 18.85
CA LEU A 240 -4.73 -4.11 18.76
C LEU A 240 -3.76 -3.16 19.44
N GLY A 241 -3.30 -2.16 18.70
CA GLY A 241 -2.41 -1.11 19.20
C GLY A 241 -3.16 0.18 19.51
N ASP A 242 -2.49 1.31 19.24
CA ASP A 242 -3.04 2.65 19.47
C ASP A 242 -4.44 2.85 18.87
N ALA A 243 -5.28 3.59 19.59
CA ALA A 243 -6.67 3.83 19.19
C ALA A 243 -7.13 5.25 19.55
N GLU A 244 -8.10 5.75 18.78
CA GLU A 244 -8.86 6.96 19.10
C GLU A 244 -10.35 6.60 19.09
N LEU A 245 -11.03 6.83 20.22
CA LEU A 245 -12.49 6.78 20.30
C LEU A 245 -13.06 8.19 20.38
N GLU A 246 -14.25 8.35 19.80
CA GLU A 246 -15.02 9.59 19.78
C GLU A 246 -16.43 9.34 20.31
N ASP A 247 -16.93 10.21 21.17
CA ASP A 247 -18.29 10.15 21.70
C ASP A 247 -19.29 10.97 20.85
N GLU A 248 -20.55 10.98 21.25
CA GLU A 248 -21.62 11.73 20.55
C GLU A 248 -21.47 13.26 20.64
N PHE A 249 -20.66 13.76 21.56
CA PHE A 249 -20.34 15.18 21.74
C PHE A 249 -19.01 15.56 21.07
N HIS A 250 -18.44 14.67 20.25
CA HIS A 250 -17.15 14.85 19.57
C HIS A 250 -15.94 14.95 20.51
N ASN A 251 -16.05 14.49 21.76
CA ASN A 251 -14.89 14.35 22.64
C ASN A 251 -14.04 13.15 22.20
N LYS A 252 -12.72 13.30 22.26
CA LYS A 252 -11.77 12.28 21.77
C LYS A 252 -10.91 11.74 22.89
N VAL A 253 -10.87 10.42 23.01
CA VAL A 253 -9.98 9.71 23.92
C VAL A 253 -8.98 8.90 23.12
N ARG A 254 -7.69 9.09 23.40
CA ARG A 254 -6.60 8.39 22.74
C ARG A 254 -5.94 7.39 23.68
N PHE A 255 -5.84 6.16 23.21
CA PHE A 255 -5.08 5.09 23.84
C PHE A 255 -3.78 4.93 23.07
N GLN A 256 -2.65 5.01 23.76
CA GLN A 256 -1.33 4.95 23.14
C GLN A 256 -0.46 3.92 23.85
N SER A 257 0.23 3.12 23.06
CA SER A 257 1.25 2.19 23.54
C SER A 257 2.60 2.90 23.66
N HIS A 258 3.33 2.65 24.76
CA HIS A 258 4.72 3.11 24.86
C HIS A 258 5.64 2.35 23.88
N LEU A 259 5.36 1.06 23.68
CA LEU A 259 6.10 0.19 22.78
C LEU A 259 5.33 0.01 21.47
N PRO A 260 5.93 0.33 20.32
CA PRO A 260 5.36 0.04 19.01
C PRO A 260 5.03 -1.46 18.87
N ASP A 261 3.97 -1.75 18.11
CA ASP A 261 3.58 -3.12 17.74
C ASP A 261 3.25 -4.05 18.93
N THR A 262 2.83 -3.47 20.07
CA THR A 262 2.31 -4.22 21.23
C THR A 262 0.78 -4.31 21.24
N ASP A 263 0.27 -5.34 21.93
CA ASP A 263 -1.17 -5.47 22.17
C ASP A 263 -1.57 -4.59 23.36
N LEU A 264 -2.02 -3.38 23.05
CA LEU A 264 -2.42 -2.38 24.02
C LEU A 264 -3.63 -2.82 24.86
N PHE A 265 -4.52 -3.61 24.24
CA PHE A 265 -5.75 -4.08 24.85
C PHE A 265 -5.63 -5.48 25.46
N GLY A 266 -4.42 -6.05 25.49
CA GLY A 266 -4.11 -7.25 26.27
C GLY A 266 -4.10 -7.02 27.79
N THR A 267 -4.09 -5.75 28.24
CA THR A 267 -4.20 -5.39 29.66
C THR A 267 -5.65 -5.14 30.06
N ALA A 268 -6.07 -5.69 31.20
CA ALA A 268 -7.45 -5.59 31.68
C ALA A 268 -7.92 -4.14 31.89
N ALA A 269 -7.02 -3.25 32.34
CA ALA A 269 -7.35 -1.84 32.58
C ALA A 269 -7.70 -1.10 31.29
N THR A 270 -6.83 -1.18 30.26
CA THR A 270 -7.05 -0.50 28.99
C THR A 270 -8.24 -1.08 28.24
N GLY A 271 -8.40 -2.40 28.26
CA GLY A 271 -9.59 -3.07 27.72
C GLY A 271 -10.89 -2.60 28.39
N SER A 272 -10.91 -2.50 29.72
CA SER A 272 -12.10 -2.06 30.45
C SER A 272 -12.44 -0.59 30.18
N ALA A 273 -11.43 0.28 30.08
CA ALA A 273 -11.64 1.70 29.77
C ALA A 273 -12.25 1.90 28.37
N ALA A 274 -11.70 1.25 27.35
CA ALA A 274 -12.26 1.32 26.00
C ALA A 274 -13.66 0.69 25.92
N LYS A 275 -13.89 -0.43 26.61
CA LYS A 275 -15.23 -1.04 26.70
C LYS A 275 -16.25 -0.09 27.33
N GLY A 276 -15.90 0.59 28.43
CA GLY A 276 -16.77 1.56 29.07
C GLY A 276 -17.16 2.72 28.14
N MET A 277 -16.24 3.20 27.31
CA MET A 277 -16.54 4.21 26.29
C MET A 277 -17.52 3.68 25.23
N LEU A 278 -17.26 2.49 24.70
CA LEU A 278 -18.11 1.87 23.67
C LEU A 278 -19.52 1.58 24.18
N ASP A 279 -19.64 1.12 25.43
CA ASP A 279 -20.93 0.86 26.09
C ASP A 279 -21.73 2.18 26.32
N ASN A 280 -21.08 3.36 26.20
CA ASN A 280 -21.69 4.70 26.25
C ASN A 280 -21.71 5.39 24.88
N ASN A 281 -22.07 4.66 23.82
CA ASN A 281 -22.24 5.17 22.44
C ASN A 281 -21.00 5.80 21.79
N SER A 282 -19.81 5.60 22.34
CA SER A 282 -18.58 5.99 21.64
C SER A 282 -18.27 5.02 20.51
N TYR A 283 -17.49 5.47 19.53
CA TYR A 283 -17.05 4.64 18.42
C TYR A 283 -15.58 4.85 18.11
N TYR A 284 -14.94 3.84 17.51
CA TYR A 284 -13.57 3.97 17.02
C TYR A 284 -13.52 4.91 15.83
N ASN A 285 -12.84 6.03 15.99
CA ASN A 285 -12.45 6.89 14.89
C ASN A 285 -11.20 6.33 14.19
N GLN A 286 -10.22 5.85 14.99
CA GLN A 286 -8.98 5.28 14.51
C GLN A 286 -8.57 4.05 15.33
N GLN A 287 -8.03 3.01 14.68
CA GLN A 287 -7.47 1.83 15.36
C GLN A 287 -6.25 1.30 14.61
N ARG A 288 -5.15 1.10 15.32
CA ARG A 288 -3.99 0.35 14.82
C ARG A 288 -4.26 -1.14 14.99
N VAL A 289 -4.14 -1.90 13.92
CA VAL A 289 -4.27 -3.36 13.91
C VAL A 289 -2.96 -3.95 13.41
N ILE A 290 -2.38 -4.85 14.20
CA ILE A 290 -1.17 -5.60 13.86
C ILE A 290 -1.61 -7.00 13.50
N TRP A 291 -1.62 -7.30 12.21
CA TRP A 291 -1.99 -8.61 11.69
C TRP A 291 -0.82 -9.57 11.82
N THR A 292 -1.00 -10.62 12.62
CA THR A 292 0.05 -11.60 12.89
C THR A 292 0.34 -12.42 11.64
N LYS A 293 1.63 -12.67 11.37
CA LYS A 293 2.08 -13.55 10.29
C LYS A 293 1.40 -14.92 10.35
N GLN A 294 0.83 -15.33 9.23
CA GLN A 294 0.19 -16.63 9.08
C GLN A 294 1.03 -17.53 8.15
N PRO A 295 1.38 -18.78 8.54
CA PRO A 295 2.25 -19.67 7.77
C PRO A 295 1.82 -19.85 6.30
N ASP A 296 0.52 -20.01 6.05
CA ASP A 296 0.00 -20.37 4.73
C ASP A 296 -0.51 -19.19 3.90
N GLN A 297 -0.36 -17.95 4.40
CA GLN A 297 -0.85 -16.76 3.70
C GLN A 297 0.21 -16.09 2.83
N GLY A 298 1.46 -16.55 2.89
CA GLY A 298 2.51 -16.16 1.95
C GLY A 298 3.03 -14.73 2.12
N PHE A 299 2.97 -14.16 3.33
CA PHE A 299 3.62 -12.91 3.69
C PHE A 299 4.63 -13.14 4.83
N SER A 300 5.71 -12.36 4.87
CA SER A 300 6.94 -12.72 5.61
C SER A 300 7.01 -12.18 7.05
N SER A 301 6.22 -11.17 7.40
CA SER A 301 6.23 -10.48 8.69
C SER A 301 4.83 -10.05 9.12
N ASP A 302 4.67 -9.63 10.38
CA ASP A 302 3.44 -8.98 10.82
C ASP A 302 3.15 -7.71 9.99
N ILE A 303 1.87 -7.40 9.82
CA ILE A 303 1.41 -6.24 9.02
C ILE A 303 0.76 -5.23 9.96
N SER A 304 1.37 -4.06 10.09
CA SER A 304 0.82 -2.96 10.91
C SER A 304 -0.01 -2.03 10.02
N THR A 305 -1.30 -1.93 10.35
CA THR A 305 -2.26 -1.09 9.62
C THR A 305 -2.92 -0.09 10.55
N LEU A 306 -3.20 1.10 10.03
CA LEU A 306 -4.00 2.12 10.72
C LEU A 306 -5.33 2.28 9.99
N ILE A 307 -6.41 1.87 10.64
CA ILE A 307 -7.77 1.95 10.11
C ILE A 307 -8.39 3.24 10.59
N GLY A 308 -9.01 4.02 9.68
CA GLY A 308 -9.71 5.25 10.04
C GLY A 308 -8.79 6.45 10.27
N ALA A 309 -7.59 6.48 9.67
CA ALA A 309 -6.57 7.49 9.95
C ALA A 309 -7.08 8.94 9.78
N ARG A 310 -7.77 9.24 8.68
CA ARG A 310 -8.46 10.53 8.48
C ARG A 310 -9.89 10.35 7.97
N ARG A 311 -10.14 9.30 7.18
CA ARG A 311 -11.46 8.96 6.66
C ARG A 311 -11.86 7.57 7.15
N GLU A 312 -13.15 7.37 7.37
CA GLU A 312 -13.69 6.09 7.85
C GLU A 312 -13.42 4.89 6.93
N ASN A 313 -13.13 5.14 5.65
CA ASN A 313 -12.86 4.13 4.63
C ASN A 313 -11.38 4.03 4.25
N GLU A 314 -10.50 4.62 5.05
CA GLU A 314 -9.06 4.66 4.81
C GLU A 314 -8.33 3.63 5.67
N VAL A 315 -7.36 2.93 5.04
CA VAL A 315 -6.38 2.10 5.72
C VAL A 315 -4.98 2.54 5.31
N VAL A 316 -4.12 2.83 6.29
CA VAL A 316 -2.71 3.16 6.06
C VAL A 316 -1.84 1.96 6.39
N ILE A 317 -0.95 1.61 5.47
CA ILE A 317 0.02 0.52 5.61
C ILE A 317 1.40 1.15 5.65
N SER A 318 2.04 1.08 6.82
CA SER A 318 3.21 1.92 7.12
C SER A 318 4.53 1.39 6.58
N ARG A 319 4.58 0.11 6.21
CA ARG A 319 5.79 -0.56 5.74
C ARG A 319 5.50 -1.27 4.44
N HIS A 320 6.56 -1.53 3.68
CA HIS A 320 6.49 -2.36 2.50
C HIS A 320 5.86 -3.73 2.83
N GLN A 321 4.94 -4.20 1.99
CA GLN A 321 4.34 -5.53 2.06
C GLN A 321 4.39 -6.18 0.69
N ASN A 322 4.13 -7.47 0.60
CA ASN A 322 3.85 -8.08 -0.69
C ASN A 322 2.36 -8.03 -1.01
N SER A 323 1.99 -8.24 -2.27
CA SER A 323 0.59 -8.28 -2.73
C SER A 323 -0.31 -9.22 -1.91
N ARG A 324 0.22 -10.38 -1.47
CA ARG A 324 -0.51 -11.34 -0.62
C ARG A 324 -0.84 -10.79 0.76
N GLY A 325 0.06 -10.03 1.37
CA GLY A 325 -0.15 -9.40 2.67
C GLY A 325 -1.27 -8.34 2.61
N ILE A 326 -1.25 -7.49 1.58
CA ILE A 326 -2.32 -6.51 1.36
C ILE A 326 -3.67 -7.23 1.15
N ASP A 327 -3.70 -8.25 0.30
CA ASP A 327 -4.89 -9.06 0.03
C ASP A 327 -5.41 -9.79 1.27
N TYR A 328 -4.52 -10.22 2.16
CA TYR A 328 -4.87 -10.80 3.45
C TYR A 328 -5.59 -9.76 4.32
N VAL A 329 -5.04 -8.56 4.48
CA VAL A 329 -5.67 -7.48 5.26
C VAL A 329 -7.07 -7.18 4.71
N THR A 330 -7.21 -6.92 3.41
CA THR A 330 -8.52 -6.59 2.82
C THR A 330 -9.55 -7.71 3.02
N ARG A 331 -9.11 -8.98 2.93
CA ARG A 331 -9.97 -10.14 3.18
C ARG A 331 -10.39 -10.26 4.65
N GLN A 332 -9.50 -9.97 5.60
CA GLN A 332 -9.85 -9.93 7.02
C GLN A 332 -10.88 -8.83 7.30
N LEU A 333 -10.67 -7.62 6.78
CA LEU A 333 -11.64 -6.52 6.88
C LEU A 333 -13.01 -6.94 6.33
N ARG A 334 -13.04 -7.66 5.19
CA ARG A 334 -14.29 -8.18 4.61
C ARG A 334 -14.94 -9.23 5.51
N ALA A 335 -14.15 -10.10 6.15
CA ALA A 335 -14.67 -11.12 7.06
C ALA A 335 -15.32 -10.49 8.30
N PHE A 336 -14.65 -9.51 8.92
CA PHE A 336 -15.19 -8.73 10.05
C PHE A 336 -16.37 -7.82 9.67
N SER A 337 -16.62 -7.57 8.38
CA SER A 337 -17.80 -6.83 7.94
C SER A 337 -19.07 -7.68 7.77
N LYS A 338 -18.98 -9.02 7.75
CA LYS A 338 -20.10 -9.92 7.39
C LYS A 338 -20.92 -10.45 8.56
N GLY A 339 -20.45 -10.25 9.77
CA GLY A 339 -21.17 -10.54 11.02
C GLY A 339 -21.28 -9.26 11.78
#